data_AF-A0ABD3V2V8-F1
#
_entry.id   AF-A0ABD3V2V8-F1
#
_cell.length_a   1.000
_cell.length_b   1.000
_cell.length_c   1.000
_cell.angle_alpha   90.00
_cell.angle_beta   90.00
_cell.angle_gamma   90.00
#
_symmetry.space_group_name_H-M   'P 1'
#
loop_
_entity.id
_entity.type
_entity.pdbx_description
1 polymer ?
#
loop_
_entity_poly.entity_id
_entity_poly.type
_entity_poly.pdbx_seq_one_letter_code
_entity_poly.pdbx_strand_id
1 'polypeptide(L)'
;MPAGNIILSGAILFAGATPTKVLRVMHHMCIPVIHLSTFMTHQRVLLTPTINKVWKAHQDRVFGELQSLHQPIAIAGDGRCDSPGHSAMFGAYSVLEVNLGKVLDIELVQVIYMLLYKIQI
;
A
#
# COMPACT_ATOMS: atom_id res chain seq x y z
N MET A 1 12.87 -21.16 -6.71
CA MET A 1 11.93 -21.00 -5.56
C MET A 1 10.64 -21.76 -5.86
N PRO A 2 10.11 -22.57 -4.95
CA PRO A 2 8.81 -23.23 -5.13
C PRO A 2 7.69 -22.18 -5.26
N ALA A 3 6.78 -22.36 -6.24
CA ALA A 3 5.70 -21.40 -6.50
C ALA A 3 4.79 -21.18 -5.28
N GLY A 4 4.52 -22.25 -4.51
CA GLY A 4 3.71 -22.17 -3.29
C GLY A 4 4.23 -21.18 -2.24
N ASN A 5 5.55 -21.01 -2.15
CA ASN A 5 6.17 -20.07 -1.21
C ASN A 5 5.89 -18.61 -1.58
N ILE A 6 5.88 -18.31 -2.88
CA ILE A 6 5.59 -16.97 -3.39
C ILE A 6 4.09 -16.70 -3.24
N ILE A 7 3.25 -17.66 -3.60
CA ILE A 7 1.78 -17.57 -3.47
C ILE A 7 1.39 -17.33 -2.01
N LEU A 8 1.97 -18.08 -1.07
CA LEU A 8 1.74 -17.89 0.36
C LEU A 8 2.15 -16.48 0.81
N SER A 9 3.31 -15.99 0.36
CA SER A 9 3.78 -14.65 0.71
C SER A 9 2.86 -13.56 0.15
N GLY A 10 2.38 -13.73 -1.09
CA GLY A 10 1.40 -12.84 -1.71
C GLY A 10 0.08 -12.86 -0.94
N ALA A 11 -0.45 -14.04 -0.63
CA ALA A 11 -1.72 -14.18 0.09
C ALA A 11 -1.68 -13.51 1.48
N ILE A 12 -0.59 -13.68 2.22
CA ILE A 12 -0.40 -13.01 3.53
C ILE A 12 -0.40 -11.49 3.35
N LEU A 13 0.36 -10.98 2.38
CA LEU A 13 0.51 -9.54 2.16
C LEU A 13 -0.81 -8.89 1.69
N PHE A 14 -1.48 -9.49 0.70
CA PHE A 14 -2.70 -8.95 0.12
C PHE A 14 -3.90 -9.04 1.06
N ALA A 15 -3.93 -10.04 1.95
CA ALA A 15 -4.93 -10.14 3.01
C ALA A 15 -4.69 -9.14 4.17
N GLY A 16 -3.57 -8.40 4.18
CA GLY A 16 -3.19 -7.54 5.30
C GLY A 16 -2.91 -8.32 6.58
N ALA A 17 -2.57 -9.61 6.47
CA ALA A 17 -2.38 -10.49 7.63
C ALA A 17 -0.98 -10.30 8.23
N THR A 18 -0.86 -10.46 9.55
CA THR A 18 0.44 -10.44 10.22
C THR A 18 1.22 -11.71 9.87
N PRO A 19 2.37 -11.65 9.16
CA PRO A 19 3.10 -12.84 8.69
C PRO A 19 3.55 -13.73 9.85
N THR A 20 3.97 -13.15 10.97
CA THR A 20 4.38 -13.90 12.16
C THR A 20 3.25 -14.73 12.76
N LYS A 21 2.00 -14.22 12.73
CA LYS A 21 0.83 -14.95 13.21
C LYS A 21 0.48 -16.09 12.26
N VAL A 22 0.44 -15.83 10.95
CA VAL A 22 0.08 -16.84 9.94
C VAL A 22 1.09 -17.99 9.92
N LEU A 23 2.39 -17.68 9.87
CA LEU A 23 3.44 -18.70 9.88
C LEU A 23 3.43 -19.52 11.18
N ARG A 24 3.13 -18.88 12.32
CA ARG A 24 2.98 -19.58 13.60
C ARG A 24 1.80 -20.55 13.58
N VAL A 25 0.63 -20.14 13.06
CA VAL A 25 -0.53 -21.04 12.95
C VAL A 25 -0.19 -22.26 12.08
N MET A 26 0.43 -22.04 10.92
CA MET A 26 0.82 -23.12 10.01
C MET A 26 1.83 -24.09 10.64
N HIS A 27 2.77 -23.57 11.43
CA HIS A 27 3.69 -24.39 12.22
C HIS A 27 2.96 -25.29 13.23
N HIS A 28 1.95 -24.78 13.95
CA HIS A 28 1.16 -25.60 14.88
C HIS A 28 0.28 -26.63 14.17
N MET A 29 -0.08 -26.39 12.92
CA MET A 29 -0.76 -27.36 12.05
C MET A 29 0.19 -28.39 11.41
N CYS A 30 1.48 -28.37 11.77
CA CYS A 30 2.51 -29.21 11.16
C CYS A 30 2.65 -29.04 9.64
N ILE A 31 2.29 -27.85 9.10
CA ILE A 31 2.47 -27.53 7.69
C ILE A 31 3.87 -26.95 7.48
N PRO A 32 4.72 -27.53 6.62
CA PRO A 32 6.01 -26.95 6.27
C PRO A 32 5.81 -25.61 5.56
N VAL A 33 6.40 -24.55 6.11
CA VAL A 33 6.27 -23.18 5.57
C VAL A 33 7.60 -22.44 5.55
N ILE A 34 7.63 -21.35 4.79
CA ILE A 34 8.78 -20.45 4.73
C ILE A 34 9.06 -19.77 6.07
N HIS A 35 10.32 -19.42 6.29
CA HIS A 35 10.71 -18.59 7.42
C HIS A 35 10.29 -17.11 7.20
N LEU A 36 10.19 -16.35 8.29
CA LEU A 36 9.84 -14.93 8.24
C LEU A 36 10.84 -14.12 7.39
N SER A 37 12.14 -14.42 7.48
CA SER A 37 13.17 -13.76 6.67
C SER A 37 12.97 -13.98 5.16
N THR A 38 12.52 -15.16 4.77
CA THR A 38 12.17 -15.50 3.38
C THR A 38 10.94 -14.72 2.93
N PHE A 39 9.91 -14.62 3.77
CA PHE A 39 8.75 -13.76 3.51
C PHE A 39 9.17 -12.30 3.29
N MET A 40 10.00 -11.73 4.18
CA MET A 40 10.48 -10.35 4.04
C MET A 40 11.28 -10.13 2.75
N THR A 41 12.06 -11.13 2.35
CA THR A 41 12.80 -11.10 1.08
C THR A 41 11.84 -11.10 -0.11
N HIS A 42 10.82 -11.97 -0.10
CA HIS A 42 9.80 -11.98 -1.15
C HIS A 42 9.04 -10.65 -1.22
N GLN A 43 8.66 -10.09 -0.07
CA GLN A 43 7.97 -8.81 0.01
C GLN A 43 8.81 -7.71 -0.64
N ARG A 44 10.08 -7.59 -0.24
CA ARG A 44 10.97 -6.54 -0.74
C ARG A 44 11.30 -6.68 -2.23
N VAL A 45 11.60 -7.89 -2.69
CA VAL A 45 12.17 -8.12 -4.02
C VAL A 45 11.11 -8.37 -5.09
N LEU A 46 9.96 -8.96 -4.72
CA LEU A 46 8.95 -9.40 -5.69
C LEU A 46 7.63 -8.67 -5.50
N LEU A 47 7.06 -8.74 -4.30
CA LEU A 47 5.67 -8.30 -4.08
C LEU A 47 5.54 -6.78 -4.14
N THR A 48 6.33 -6.03 -3.36
CA THR A 48 6.27 -4.57 -3.34
C THR A 48 6.57 -3.96 -4.72
N PRO A 49 7.63 -4.38 -5.46
CA PRO A 49 7.84 -3.89 -6.83
C PRO A 49 6.69 -4.21 -7.78
N THR A 50 6.06 -5.38 -7.65
CA THR A 50 4.94 -5.77 -8.51
C THR A 50 3.69 -4.94 -8.20
N ILE A 51 3.38 -4.71 -6.92
CA ILE A 51 2.31 -3.81 -6.50
C ILE A 51 2.55 -2.41 -7.08
N ASN A 52 3.77 -1.88 -6.93
CA ASN A 52 4.13 -0.56 -7.47
C ASN A 52 3.98 -0.49 -8.99
N LYS A 53 4.32 -1.57 -9.72
CA LYS A 53 4.13 -1.63 -11.16
C LYS A 53 2.65 -1.56 -11.55
N VAL A 54 1.80 -2.33 -10.88
CA VAL A 54 0.35 -2.32 -11.13
C VAL A 54 -0.26 -0.97 -10.77
N TRP A 55 0.17 -0.37 -9.65
CA TRP A 55 -0.26 0.95 -9.21
C TRP A 55 0.10 2.03 -10.24
N LYS A 56 1.35 2.08 -10.71
CA LYS A 56 1.77 3.04 -11.74
C LYS A 56 0.99 2.89 -13.04
N ALA A 57 0.79 1.66 -13.51
CA ALA A 57 -0.02 1.42 -14.71
C ALA A 57 -1.48 1.88 -14.52
N HIS A 58 -2.03 1.75 -13.31
CA HIS A 58 -3.34 2.30 -12.98
C HIS A 58 -3.34 3.84 -13.00
N GLN A 59 -2.35 4.48 -12.39
CA GLN A 59 -2.19 5.94 -12.38
C GLN A 59 -2.06 6.49 -13.81
N ASP A 60 -1.21 5.89 -14.65
CA ASP A 60 -1.02 6.30 -16.05
C ASP A 60 -2.33 6.25 -16.83
N ARG A 61 -3.14 5.20 -16.62
CA ARG A 61 -4.47 5.09 -17.24
C ARG A 61 -5.42 6.18 -16.76
N VAL A 62 -5.46 6.45 -15.45
CA VAL A 62 -6.30 7.51 -14.88
C VAL A 62 -5.90 8.87 -15.42
N PHE A 63 -4.60 9.18 -15.48
CA PHE A 63 -4.10 10.43 -16.04
C PHE A 63 -4.38 10.57 -17.54
N GLY A 64 -4.27 9.49 -18.32
CA GLY A 64 -4.67 9.49 -19.73
C GLY A 64 -6.16 9.80 -19.92
N GLU A 65 -7.03 9.20 -19.10
CA GLU A 65 -8.47 9.49 -19.11
C GLU A 65 -8.75 10.95 -18.75
N LEU A 66 -8.10 11.49 -17.72
CA LEU A 66 -8.24 12.89 -17.31
C LEU A 66 -7.79 13.87 -18.40
N GLN A 67 -6.67 13.61 -19.05
CA GLN A 67 -6.18 14.44 -20.15
C GLN A 67 -7.14 14.43 -21.33
N SER A 68 -7.78 13.28 -21.63
CA SER A 68 -8.71 13.17 -22.75
C SER A 68 -10.00 13.98 -22.55
N LEU A 69 -10.46 14.15 -21.30
CA LEU A 69 -11.71 14.85 -20.97
C LEU A 69 -11.65 16.36 -21.24
N HIS A 70 -10.46 16.98 -21.26
CA HIS A 70 -10.26 18.44 -21.43
C HIS A 70 -11.16 19.31 -20.52
N GLN A 71 -11.54 18.78 -19.36
CA GLN A 71 -12.40 19.44 -18.39
C GLN A 71 -11.60 19.94 -17.20
N PRO A 72 -12.10 20.98 -16.49
CA PRO A 72 -11.53 21.39 -15.22
C PRO A 72 -11.53 20.22 -14.24
N ILE A 73 -10.37 19.96 -13.63
CA ILE A 73 -10.18 18.94 -12.60
C ILE A 73 -10.36 19.56 -11.21
N ALA A 74 -11.08 18.87 -10.33
CA ALA A 74 -11.30 19.27 -8.95
C ALA A 74 -10.65 18.22 -8.03
N ILE A 75 -9.52 18.60 -7.43
CA ILE A 75 -8.72 17.71 -6.60
C ILE A 75 -9.04 17.93 -5.12
N ALA A 76 -9.27 16.83 -4.40
CA ALA A 76 -9.37 16.81 -2.94
C ALA A 76 -8.27 15.91 -2.37
N GLY A 77 -7.77 16.28 -1.19
CA GLY A 77 -6.82 15.48 -0.42
C GLY A 77 -7.38 15.17 0.95
N ASP A 78 -7.14 13.95 1.44
CA ASP A 78 -7.45 13.55 2.81
C ASP A 78 -6.28 12.77 3.42
N GLY A 79 -6.07 12.94 4.72
CA GLY A 79 -5.00 12.30 5.47
C GLY A 79 -5.56 11.51 6.65
N ARG A 80 -5.30 10.21 6.70
CA ARG A 80 -5.62 9.38 7.87
C ARG A 80 -4.37 9.05 8.67
N CYS A 81 -4.48 9.23 9.99
CA CYS A 81 -3.40 9.00 10.93
C CYS A 81 -3.87 8.00 12.00
N ASP A 82 -3.84 6.71 11.65
CA ASP A 82 -4.31 5.63 12.52
C ASP A 82 -3.12 4.81 13.05
N SER A 83 -2.68 5.07 14.28
CA SER A 83 -1.82 4.14 15.02
C SER A 83 -2.34 3.92 16.44
N PRO A 84 -2.53 2.67 16.91
CA PRO A 84 -2.81 2.39 18.31
C PRO A 84 -1.52 2.54 19.14
N GLY A 85 -1.46 3.56 20.01
CA GLY A 85 -0.31 3.82 20.88
C GLY A 85 0.16 5.27 20.79
N HIS A 86 0.66 5.81 21.89
CA HIS A 86 1.12 7.20 22.04
C HIS A 86 2.02 7.61 20.85
N SER A 87 1.52 8.54 20.02
CA SER A 87 2.10 9.07 18.78
C SER A 87 2.09 8.16 17.55
N ALA A 88 1.29 8.56 16.55
CA ALA A 88 1.37 8.01 15.20
C ALA A 88 2.65 8.45 14.51
N MET A 89 3.38 7.46 13.98
CA MET A 89 4.64 7.69 13.27
C MET A 89 4.40 8.02 11.80
N PHE A 90 3.43 7.37 11.17
CA PHE A 90 3.09 7.55 9.75
C PHE A 90 1.57 7.72 9.58
N GLY A 91 1.17 8.55 8.62
CA GLY A 91 -0.19 8.69 8.15
C GLY A 91 -0.27 8.49 6.63
N ALA A 92 -1.39 7.96 6.16
CA ALA A 92 -1.65 7.83 4.73
C ALA A 92 -2.33 9.09 4.24
N TYR A 93 -1.75 9.74 3.23
CA TYR A 93 -2.34 10.87 2.53
C TYR A 93 -2.80 10.42 1.15
N SER A 94 -4.08 10.58 0.85
CA SER A 94 -4.68 10.21 -0.42
C SER A 94 -5.19 11.44 -1.15
N VAL A 95 -4.89 11.53 -2.44
CA VAL A 95 -5.35 12.57 -3.35
C VAL A 95 -6.36 11.96 -4.32
N LEU A 96 -7.50 12.61 -4.49
CA LEU A 96 -8.63 12.14 -5.30
C LEU A 96 -9.13 13.25 -6.22
N GLU A 97 -9.46 12.88 -7.46
CA GLU A 97 -10.30 13.69 -8.32
C GLU A 97 -11.77 13.53 -7.94
N VAL A 98 -12.38 14.62 -7.50
CA VAL A 98 -13.73 14.65 -6.90
C VAL A 98 -14.79 14.31 -7.91
N ASN A 99 -14.70 14.85 -9.13
CA ASN A 99 -15.76 14.70 -10.14
C ASN A 99 -15.92 13.26 -10.63
N LEU A 100 -14.81 12.51 -10.71
CA LEU A 100 -14.79 11.13 -11.19
C LEU A 100 -14.72 10.11 -10.05
N GLY A 101 -14.51 10.56 -8.82
CA GLY A 101 -14.29 9.69 -7.66
C GLY A 101 -13.05 8.80 -7.79
N LYS A 102 -12.01 9.26 -8.50
CA LYS A 102 -10.81 8.48 -8.78
C LYS A 102 -9.66 8.90 -7.87
N VAL A 103 -9.01 7.93 -7.23
CA VAL A 103 -7.79 8.18 -6.47
C VAL A 103 -6.64 8.41 -7.45
N LEU A 104 -5.98 9.55 -7.32
CA LEU A 104 -4.84 9.95 -8.13
C LEU A 104 -3.53 9.46 -7.51
N ASP A 105 -3.40 9.60 -6.19
CA ASP A 105 -2.19 9.22 -5.49
C ASP A 105 -2.44 8.85 -4.03
N ILE A 106 -1.57 8.02 -3.49
CA ILE A 106 -1.56 7.64 -2.07
C ILE A 106 -0.11 7.60 -1.60
N GLU A 107 0.22 8.45 -0.64
CA GLU A 107 1.54 8.50 -0.03
C GLU A 107 1.50 8.18 1.46
N LEU A 108 2.49 7.44 1.93
CA LEU A 108 2.72 7.24 3.35
C LEU A 108 3.68 8.32 3.86
N VAL A 109 3.13 9.28 4.61
CA VAL A 109 3.85 10.45 5.10
C VAL A 109 4.14 10.29 6.59
N GLN A 110 5.37 10.57 7.02
CA GLN A 110 5.68 10.61 8.45
C GLN A 110 4.96 11.81 9.09
N VAL A 111 4.35 11.61 10.26
CA VAL A 111 3.43 12.59 10.87
C VAL A 111 4.08 13.95 11.14
N ILE A 112 5.39 13.97 11.44
CA ILE A 112 6.17 15.21 11.59
C ILE A 112 6.10 16.07 10.32
N TYR A 113 6.16 15.46 9.13
CA TYR A 113 6.08 16.19 7.86
C TYR A 113 4.64 16.58 7.50
N MET A 114 3.64 15.79 7.91
CA MET A 114 2.24 16.09 7.62
C MET A 114 1.77 17.42 8.26
N LEU A 115 2.31 17.77 9.44
CA LEU A 115 2.05 19.06 10.09
C LEU A 115 2.64 20.25 9.30
N LEU A 116 3.74 20.06 8.58
CA LEU A 116 4.39 21.12 7.80
C LEU A 116 3.60 21.44 6.52
N TYR A 117 3.07 20.42 5.83
CA TYR A 117 2.23 20.63 4.64
C TYR A 117 0.94 21.40 4.94
N LYS A 118 0.43 21.36 6.18
CA LYS A 118 -0.75 22.11 6.61
C LYS A 118 -0.52 23.62 6.80
N ILE A 119 0.74 24.09 6.83
CA ILE A 119 1.09 25.51 7.04
C ILE A 119 1.36 26.23 5.70
N GLN A 120 1.54 25.48 4.60
CA GLN A 120 1.89 26.02 3.28
C GLN A 120 0.73 26.05 2.27
N ILE A 121 -0.50 25.76 2.71
CA ILE A 121 -1.74 25.92 1.95
C ILE A 121 -2.58 26.99 2.66
#